data_AF-A0A832TTS7-F1
#
_entry.id   AF-A0A832TTS7-F1
#
_cell.length_a   1.000
_cell.length_b   1.000
_cell.length_c   1.000
_cell.angle_alpha   90.00
_cell.angle_beta   90.00
_cell.angle_gamma   90.00
#
_symmetry.space_group_name_H-M   'P 1'
#
loop_
_entity.id
_entity.type
_entity.pdbx_description
1 polymer ?
#
loop_
_entity_poly.entity_id
_entity_poly.type
_entity_poly.pdbx_seq_one_letter_code
_entity_poly.pdbx_strand_id
1 'polypeptide(L)'
;KRREWKNTSELAFNVVLGEEIARYTKTTPQHVKAAKILEEKGVEIRAGDLISFVKVVREPHVKPVEFASKGEVDVDKYVAYLHSTFDQVLDALGLSFDEIIGLTKLERFLT
;
A
#
# COMPACT_ATOMS: atom_id res chain seq x y z
N LYS A 1 16.27 8.58 13.28
CA LYS A 1 16.40 7.35 12.44
C LYS A 1 15.24 7.29 11.44
N ARG A 2 15.47 7.57 10.16
CA ARG A 2 14.46 7.44 9.09
C ARG A 2 13.91 6.00 9.15
N ARG A 3 12.60 5.76 9.03
CA ARG A 3 12.07 4.38 8.97
C ARG A 3 12.66 3.73 7.72
N GLU A 4 13.67 2.90 7.90
CA GLU A 4 14.32 2.16 6.82
C GLU A 4 13.72 0.76 6.76
N TRP A 5 12.73 0.61 5.89
CA TRP A 5 12.13 -0.67 5.51
C TRP A 5 13.20 -1.46 4.77
N LYS A 6 13.46 -2.71 5.16
CA LYS A 6 14.54 -3.51 4.53
C LYS A 6 14.12 -4.00 3.16
N ASN A 7 12.85 -4.33 2.97
CA ASN A 7 12.28 -4.73 1.68
C ASN A 7 10.91 -4.05 1.43
N THR A 8 10.60 -3.70 0.18
CA THR A 8 9.27 -3.22 -0.25
C THR A 8 8.17 -4.27 -0.06
N SER A 9 8.50 -5.56 0.02
CA SER A 9 7.55 -6.63 0.34
C SER A 9 6.89 -6.47 1.72
N GLU A 10 7.54 -5.79 2.67
CA GLU A 10 6.97 -5.50 4.01
C GLU A 10 5.77 -4.54 3.94
N LEU A 11 5.64 -3.82 2.82
CA LEU A 11 4.58 -2.85 2.53
C LEU A 11 3.52 -3.38 1.56
N ALA A 12 3.65 -4.63 1.13
CA ALA A 12 2.84 -5.19 0.08
C ALA A 12 1.40 -5.40 0.54
N PHE A 13 0.47 -4.92 -0.29
CA PHE A 13 -0.90 -5.41 -0.30
C PHE A 13 -0.93 -6.68 -1.15
N ASN A 14 -1.57 -7.72 -0.62
CA ASN A 14 -1.68 -9.01 -1.27
C ASN A 14 -3.16 -9.29 -1.56
N VAL A 15 -3.51 -9.42 -2.83
CA VAL A 15 -4.91 -9.62 -3.25
C VAL A 15 -4.95 -10.65 -4.37
N VAL A 16 -5.84 -11.63 -4.24
CA VAL A 16 -6.06 -12.66 -5.25
C VAL A 16 -6.87 -12.09 -6.42
N LEU A 17 -6.46 -12.38 -7.65
CA LEU A 17 -7.27 -12.10 -8.84
C LEU A 17 -8.48 -13.04 -8.88
N GLY A 18 -9.68 -12.47 -8.77
CA GLY A 18 -10.92 -13.24 -8.84
C GLY A 18 -11.27 -13.72 -10.25
N GLU A 19 -10.80 -13.03 -11.28
CA GLU A 19 -11.03 -13.35 -12.69
C GLU A 19 -9.80 -13.00 -13.54
N GLU A 20 -9.84 -13.33 -14.82
CA GLU A 20 -8.83 -12.91 -15.80
C GLU A 20 -8.82 -11.38 -15.98
N ILE A 21 -7.65 -10.80 -16.21
CA ILE A 21 -7.45 -9.34 -16.37
C ILE A 21 -8.41 -8.75 -17.42
N ALA A 22 -8.63 -9.47 -18.53
CA ALA A 22 -9.51 -9.04 -19.62
C ALA A 22 -10.99 -8.89 -19.21
N ARG A 23 -11.44 -9.56 -18.15
CA ARG A 23 -12.83 -9.49 -17.67
C ARG A 23 -13.12 -8.24 -16.84
N TYR A 24 -12.09 -7.55 -16.35
CA TYR A 24 -12.22 -6.29 -15.61
C TYR A 24 -12.47 -5.10 -16.55
N THR A 25 -13.70 -4.99 -17.06
CA THR A 25 -14.10 -3.99 -18.07
C THR A 25 -14.71 -2.72 -17.46
N LYS A 26 -15.37 -2.82 -16.30
CA LYS A 26 -16.11 -1.70 -15.69
C LYS A 26 -15.22 -0.75 -14.90
N THR A 27 -14.34 -1.32 -14.09
CA THR A 27 -13.34 -0.59 -13.31
C THR A 27 -12.05 -1.39 -13.34
N THR A 28 -10.92 -0.75 -13.07
CA THR A 28 -9.65 -1.45 -12.89
C THR A 28 -9.21 -1.31 -11.44
N PRO A 29 -9.53 -2.30 -10.59
CA PRO A 29 -9.04 -2.35 -9.22
C PRO A 29 -7.52 -2.29 -9.16
N GLN A 30 -6.99 -1.91 -8.01
CA GLN A 30 -5.56 -1.68 -7.81
C GLN A 30 -4.69 -2.92 -8.07
N HIS A 31 -5.13 -4.09 -7.59
CA HIS A 31 -4.45 -5.35 -7.86
C HIS A 31 -4.49 -5.72 -9.34
N VAL A 32 -5.56 -5.37 -10.07
CA VAL A 32 -5.65 -5.57 -11.53
C VAL A 32 -4.73 -4.60 -12.28
N LYS A 33 -4.58 -3.35 -11.82
CA LYS A 33 -3.59 -2.41 -12.39
C LYS A 33 -2.17 -2.94 -12.23
N ALA A 34 -1.84 -3.48 -11.04
CA ALA A 34 -0.55 -4.11 -10.81
C ALA A 34 -0.36 -5.37 -11.68
N ALA A 35 -1.39 -6.21 -11.80
CA ALA A 35 -1.37 -7.38 -12.67
C ALA A 35 -1.11 -7.02 -14.15
N LYS A 36 -1.72 -5.95 -14.66
CA LYS A 36 -1.46 -5.43 -16.02
C LYS A 36 0.01 -5.04 -16.21
N ILE A 37 0.63 -4.40 -15.21
CA ILE A 37 2.06 -4.07 -15.26
C ILE A 37 2.92 -5.34 -15.30
N LEU A 38 2.55 -6.39 -14.57
CA LEU A 38 3.23 -7.70 -14.64
C LEU A 38 3.10 -8.33 -16.03
N GLU A 39 1.90 -8.33 -16.59
CA GLU A 39 1.60 -8.86 -17.94
C GLU A 39 2.37 -8.11 -19.04
N GLU A 40 2.41 -6.77 -18.98
CA GLU A 40 3.22 -5.93 -19.89
C GLU A 40 4.73 -6.22 -19.80
N LYS A 41 5.19 -6.77 -18.67
CA LYS A 41 6.57 -7.19 -18.44
C LYS A 41 6.82 -8.65 -18.81
N GLY A 42 5.83 -9.34 -19.39
CA GLY A 42 5.94 -10.71 -19.87
C GLY A 42 5.71 -11.77 -18.79
N VAL A 43 5.13 -11.40 -17.64
CA VAL A 43 4.72 -12.36 -16.61
C VAL A 43 3.36 -12.93 -16.99
N GLU A 44 3.23 -14.25 -17.04
CA GLU A 44 1.94 -14.90 -17.25
C GLU A 44 1.09 -14.78 -15.98
N ILE A 45 -0.12 -14.23 -16.10
CA ILE A 45 -1.06 -14.01 -15.00
C ILE A 45 -2.38 -14.72 -15.30
N ARG A 46 -2.90 -15.45 -14.31
CA ARG A 46 -4.15 -16.21 -14.40
C ARG A 46 -5.11 -15.85 -13.26
N ALA A 47 -6.38 -16.18 -13.44
CA ALA A 47 -7.36 -16.10 -12.37
C ALA A 47 -6.94 -17.04 -11.21
N GLY A 48 -7.03 -16.54 -9.98
CA GLY A 48 -6.55 -17.23 -8.78
C GLY A 48 -5.14 -16.84 -8.33
N ASP A 49 -4.38 -16.10 -9.15
CA ASP A 49 -3.03 -15.67 -8.78
C ASP A 49 -3.04 -14.61 -7.68
N LEU A 50 -2.06 -14.68 -6.79
CA LEU A 50 -1.84 -13.68 -5.74
C LEU A 50 -1.02 -12.51 -6.28
N ILE A 51 -1.62 -11.33 -6.32
CA ILE A 51 -0.94 -10.11 -6.78
C ILE A 51 -0.47 -9.29 -5.57
N SER A 52 0.85 -9.09 -5.51
CA SER A 52 1.52 -8.32 -4.47
C SER A 52 1.92 -6.95 -5.02
N PHE A 53 1.43 -5.87 -4.41
CA PHE A 53 1.70 -4.50 -4.90
C PHE A 53 1.86 -3.50 -3.76
N VAL A 54 2.56 -2.39 -4.05
CA VAL A 54 2.74 -1.26 -3.12
C VAL A 54 2.13 0.01 -3.69
N LYS A 55 1.83 0.96 -2.80
CA LYS A 55 1.43 2.32 -3.19
C LYS A 55 2.64 3.14 -3.59
N VAL A 56 2.56 3.77 -4.75
CA VAL A 56 3.61 4.64 -5.27
C VAL A 56 3.10 6.04 -5.56
N VAL A 57 3.99 7.02 -5.47
CA VAL A 57 3.62 8.44 -5.64
C VAL A 57 3.20 8.75 -7.07
N ARG A 58 3.84 8.11 -8.06
CA ARG A 58 3.60 8.35 -9.48
C ARG A 58 2.48 7.47 -10.02
N GLU A 59 1.80 7.94 -11.06
CA GLU A 59 0.86 7.11 -11.83
C GLU A 59 1.53 5.80 -12.26
N PRO A 60 0.85 4.63 -12.16
CA PRO A 60 -0.58 4.46 -11.88
C PRO A 60 -0.98 4.39 -10.38
N HIS A 61 -0.16 4.95 -9.49
CA HIS A 61 -0.28 4.96 -8.02
C HIS A 61 -0.16 3.60 -7.33
N VAL A 62 0.08 2.55 -8.11
CA VAL A 62 0.34 1.20 -7.65
C VAL A 62 1.41 0.56 -8.53
N LYS A 63 2.25 -0.27 -7.92
CA LYS A 63 3.31 -0.99 -8.65
C LYS A 63 3.49 -2.39 -8.05
N PRO A 64 3.69 -3.43 -8.87
CA PRO A 64 4.07 -4.75 -8.38
C PRO A 64 5.34 -4.66 -7.52
N VAL A 65 5.39 -5.45 -6.45
CA VAL A 65 6.50 -5.43 -5.48
C VAL A 65 7.85 -5.68 -6.18
N GLU A 66 7.84 -6.57 -7.17
CA GLU A 66 8.99 -7.00 -7.97
C GLU A 66 9.62 -5.85 -8.77
N PHE A 67 8.83 -4.82 -9.10
CA PHE A 67 9.27 -3.66 -9.87
C PHE A 67 9.32 -2.37 -9.06
N ALA A 68 8.93 -2.41 -7.79
CA ALA A 68 8.89 -1.23 -6.94
C ALA A 68 10.23 -0.98 -6.26
N SER A 69 10.67 0.28 -6.29
CA SER A 69 11.81 0.74 -5.48
C SER A 69 11.34 1.47 -4.23
N LYS A 70 12.15 1.44 -3.17
CA LYS A 70 11.81 2.08 -1.88
C LYS A 70 11.53 3.58 -2.00
N GLY A 71 12.22 4.26 -2.93
CA GLY A 71 12.07 5.70 -3.15
C GLY A 71 10.76 6.10 -3.84
N GLU A 72 10.04 5.16 -4.44
CA GLU A 72 8.77 5.42 -5.12
C GLU A 72 7.56 5.30 -4.19
N VAL A 73 7.73 4.69 -3.01
CA VAL A 73 6.65 4.39 -2.07
C VAL A 73 5.99 5.67 -1.57
N ASP A 74 4.67 5.74 -1.68
CA ASP A 74 3.87 6.84 -1.14
C ASP A 74 3.56 6.60 0.35
N VAL A 75 4.46 7.08 1.22
CA VAL A 75 4.34 6.91 2.67
C VAL A 75 3.09 7.58 3.23
N ASP A 76 2.68 8.72 2.66
CA ASP A 76 1.53 9.48 3.13
C ASP A 76 0.22 8.69 2.95
N LYS A 77 0.10 7.91 1.87
CA LYS A 77 -1.04 6.99 1.69
C LYS A 77 -1.11 5.91 2.76
N TYR A 78 0.02 5.35 3.17
CA TYR A 78 0.03 4.36 4.25
C TYR A 78 -0.33 4.99 5.60
N VAL A 79 0.17 6.21 5.89
CA VAL A 79 -0.21 6.95 7.10
C VAL A 79 -1.71 7.25 7.10
N ALA A 80 -2.27 7.70 5.97
CA ALA A 80 -3.70 7.95 5.84
C ALA A 80 -4.54 6.68 6.06
N TYR A 81 -4.09 5.52 5.56
CA TYR A 81 -4.77 4.26 5.81
C TYR A 81 -4.75 3.87 7.28
N LEU A 82 -3.60 4.00 7.95
CA LEU A 82 -3.51 3.76 9.40
C LEU A 82 -4.46 4.69 10.15
N HIS A 83 -4.45 5.98 9.85
CA HIS A 83 -5.36 6.95 10.46
C HIS A 83 -6.82 6.49 10.29
N SER A 84 -7.26 6.24 9.06
CA SER A 84 -8.66 5.83 8.78
C SER A 84 -9.06 4.50 9.44
N THR A 85 -8.10 3.58 9.62
CA THR A 85 -8.35 2.26 10.23
C THR A 85 -8.51 2.38 11.74
N PHE A 86 -7.72 3.26 12.37
CA PHE A 86 -7.73 3.43 13.82
C PHE A 86 -8.74 4.48 14.30
N ASP A 87 -9.21 5.38 13.42
CA ASP A 87 -10.15 6.45 13.75
C ASP A 87 -11.34 5.93 14.58
N GLN A 88 -12.05 4.93 14.03
CA GLN A 88 -13.24 4.37 14.68
C GLN A 88 -12.92 3.69 16.03
N VAL A 89 -11.73 3.10 16.16
CA VAL A 89 -11.30 2.40 17.38
C VAL A 89 -10.91 3.40 18.45
N LEU A 90 -10.19 4.45 18.08
CA LEU A 90 -9.71 5.48 19.00
C LEU A 90 -10.83 6.42 19.44
N ASP A 91 -11.75 6.77 18.54
CA ASP A 91 -12.95 7.55 18.86
C ASP A 91 -13.79 6.89 19.96
N ALA A 92 -13.95 5.56 19.90
CA ALA A 92 -14.65 4.80 20.93
C ALA A 92 -13.98 4.87 22.31
N LEU A 93 -12.67 5.18 22.34
CA LEU A 93 -11.87 5.32 23.55
C LEU A 93 -11.66 6.79 23.96
N GLY A 94 -12.22 7.74 23.20
CA GLY A 94 -12.01 9.18 23.41
C GLY A 94 -10.57 9.62 23.17
N LEU A 95 -9.85 8.94 22.28
CA LEU A 95 -8.45 9.21 21.93
C LEU A 95 -8.35 9.79 20.51
N SER A 96 -7.40 10.69 20.28
CA SER A 96 -7.08 11.20 18.93
C SER A 96 -5.82 10.55 18.38
N PHE A 97 -5.89 10.06 17.13
CA PHE A 97 -4.71 9.52 16.44
C PHE A 97 -3.61 10.56 16.28
N ASP A 98 -3.97 11.80 15.94
CA ASP A 98 -3.04 12.90 15.74
C ASP A 98 -2.31 13.28 17.03
N GLU A 99 -3.01 13.25 18.17
CA GLU A 99 -2.41 13.50 19.49
C GLU A 99 -1.36 12.43 19.83
N ILE A 100 -1.68 11.14 19.61
CA ILE A 100 -0.77 10.02 19.89
C ILE A 100 0.51 10.11 19.04
N ILE A 101 0.38 10.37 17.74
CA ILE A 101 1.53 10.52 16.84
C ILE A 101 2.33 11.78 17.18
N GLY A 102 1.66 12.87 17.56
CA GLY A 102 2.28 14.11 18.02
C GLY A 102 3.18 13.91 19.25
N LEU A 103 2.65 13.25 20.28
CA LEU A 103 3.37 12.91 21.52
C LEU A 103 4.61 12.06 21.23
N THR A 104 4.45 10.98 20.47
CA THR A 104 5.56 10.07 20.13
C THR A 104 6.67 10.78 19.34
N LYS A 105 6.31 11.70 18.43
CA LYS A 105 7.30 12.50 17.70
C LYS A 105 8.09 13.40 18.65
N LEU A 106 7.41 14.08 19.58
CA LEU A 106 8.04 14.98 20.55
C LEU A 106 9.00 14.23 21.48
N GLU A 107 8.58 13.09 22.04
CA GLU A 107 9.44 12.25 22.90
C GLU A 107 10.73 11.84 22.17
N ARG A 108 10.63 11.50 20.88
CA ARG A 108 11.77 11.13 20.04
C ARG A 108 12.68 12.31 19.67
N PHE A 109 12.22 13.55 19.79
CA PHE A 109 13.09 14.72 19.65
C PHE A 109 13.84 15.04 20.95
N LEU A 110 13.26 14.68 22.09
CA LEU A 110 13.82 14.93 23.41
C LEU A 110 14.81 13.84 23.87
N THR A 111 14.90 12.72 23.13
CA THR A 111 15.73 11.54 23.43
C THR A 111 16.62 11.17 22.25
#